data_AF-Q7P2J1-F1
#
_entry.id   AF-Q7P2J1-F1
#
_cell.length_a   1.000
_cell.length_b   1.000
_cell.length_c   1.000
_cell.angle_alpha   90.00
_cell.angle_beta   90.00
_cell.angle_gamma   90.00
#
_symmetry.space_group_name_H-M   'P 1'
#
loop_
_entity.id
_entity.type
_entity.pdbx_description
1 polymer ?
#
loop_
_entity_poly.entity_id
_entity_poly.type
_entity_poly.pdbx_seq_one_letter_code
_entity_poly.pdbx_strand_id
1 'polypeptide(L)'
;MENIKLKKLDNGITLITENLPDISTFSMGFFVKTGAMNETKKESGISHFIEHLMFKGTKNRTAKEISEFVDFEGGILNAFTSREMTCYYIKLLSSKLDIAIDVLTDMLLNSNFDEESIEKERNVIIEEIKMYDDIPEEIVHEKNIEYALRGIHSNSISGTVSSLKKIDRKAILNYLEKHYVAENLVIVVAGNIDEKYLYKELNKRMKDFRKAKKKEVLDLTYEIKKGKKSCKETFKSNTSMLLLQKEFLQNLI
;
A
#
# COMPACT_ATOMS: atom_id res chain seq x y z
N MET A 1 -13.15 -1.67 24.78
CA MET A 1 -11.90 -0.92 24.52
C MET A 1 -10.76 -1.24 25.49
N GLU A 2 -10.94 -2.12 26.49
CA GLU A 2 -9.93 -2.37 27.54
C GLU A 2 -8.74 -3.28 27.15
N ASN A 3 -8.70 -3.83 25.92
CA ASN A 3 -7.66 -4.79 25.50
C ASN A 3 -6.58 -4.23 24.55
N ILE A 4 -6.65 -2.94 24.18
CA ILE A 4 -5.65 -2.34 23.27
C ILE A 4 -4.48 -1.79 24.08
N LYS A 5 -3.26 -2.24 23.77
CA LYS A 5 -2.02 -1.76 24.39
C LYS A 5 -1.14 -1.06 23.37
N LEU A 6 -0.63 0.10 23.75
CA LEU A 6 0.35 0.85 22.98
C LEU A 6 1.71 0.79 23.68
N LYS A 7 2.74 0.35 22.95
CA LYS A 7 4.12 0.32 23.42
C LYS A 7 5.07 0.87 22.36
N LYS A 8 6.28 1.19 22.79
CA LYS A 8 7.41 1.51 21.90
C LYS A 8 8.42 0.38 21.97
N LEU A 9 8.89 -0.08 20.83
CA LEU A 9 10.11 -0.89 20.76
C LEU A 9 11.32 -0.02 21.14
N ASP A 10 12.44 -0.64 21.48
CA ASP A 10 13.66 0.01 21.95
C ASP A 10 14.26 0.95 20.89
N ASN A 11 13.95 0.72 19.61
CA ASN A 11 14.36 1.55 18.49
C ASN A 11 13.37 2.69 18.14
N GLY A 12 12.23 2.79 18.84
CA GLY A 12 11.22 3.83 18.66
C GLY A 12 9.98 3.47 17.82
N ILE A 13 9.97 2.29 17.18
CA ILE A 13 8.80 1.77 16.45
C ILE A 13 7.60 1.69 17.40
N THR A 14 6.43 2.09 16.90
CA THR A 14 5.19 1.96 17.67
C THR A 14 4.64 0.55 17.51
N LEU A 15 4.32 -0.11 18.61
CA LEU A 15 3.63 -1.40 18.64
C LEU A 15 2.25 -1.22 19.27
N ILE A 16 1.21 -1.60 18.55
CA ILE A 16 -0.17 -1.65 19.03
C ILE A 16 -0.60 -3.12 19.05
N THR A 17 -1.05 -3.60 20.20
CA THR A 17 -1.54 -4.98 20.35
C THR A 17 -2.95 -5.02 20.89
N GLU A 18 -3.72 -6.00 20.42
CA GLU A 18 -5.00 -6.40 21.01
C GLU A 18 -5.01 -7.91 21.15
N ASN A 19 -4.88 -8.41 22.39
CA ASN A 19 -4.90 -9.84 22.64
C ASN A 19 -6.34 -10.35 22.74
N LEU A 20 -6.67 -11.35 21.92
CA LEU A 20 -7.99 -11.99 21.82
C LEU A 20 -7.81 -13.50 22.07
N PRO A 21 -7.80 -13.96 23.33
CA PRO A 21 -7.45 -15.35 23.66
C PRO A 21 -8.47 -16.39 23.15
N ASP A 22 -9.70 -15.97 22.85
CA ASP A 22 -10.80 -16.85 22.44
C ASP A 22 -10.76 -17.25 20.96
N ILE A 23 -9.79 -16.75 20.19
CA ILE A 23 -9.59 -17.12 18.78
C ILE A 23 -8.27 -17.89 18.59
N SER A 24 -8.17 -18.65 17.51
CA SER A 24 -6.98 -19.45 17.18
C SER A 24 -6.09 -18.80 16.13
N THR A 25 -6.34 -17.55 15.76
CA THR A 25 -5.63 -16.81 14.71
C THR A 25 -5.15 -15.45 15.21
N PHE A 26 -4.28 -14.82 14.41
CA PHE A 26 -3.92 -13.42 14.56
C PHE A 26 -3.76 -12.76 13.19
N SER A 27 -3.81 -11.43 13.19
CA SER A 27 -3.40 -10.57 12.09
C SER A 27 -2.29 -9.64 12.56
N MET A 28 -1.23 -9.52 11.77
CA MET A 28 -0.10 -8.62 12.00
C MET A 28 0.08 -7.71 10.79
N GLY A 29 0.13 -6.40 11.00
CA GLY A 29 0.30 -5.41 9.94
C GLY A 29 1.41 -4.42 10.25
N PHE A 30 2.25 -4.15 9.26
CA PHE A 30 3.34 -3.18 9.30
C PHE A 30 2.90 -1.97 8.48
N PHE A 31 2.51 -0.91 9.17
CA PHE A 31 2.00 0.32 8.58
C PHE A 31 3.11 1.37 8.54
N VAL A 32 3.56 1.69 7.32
CA VAL A 32 4.46 2.80 7.08
C VAL A 32 3.61 4.03 6.79
N LYS A 33 3.82 5.13 7.54
CA LYS A 33 3.11 6.39 7.32
C LYS A 33 3.70 7.14 6.13
N THR A 34 3.56 6.52 4.96
CA THR A 34 3.98 7.02 3.66
C THR A 34 2.99 6.52 2.61
N GLY A 35 2.74 7.30 1.58
CA GLY A 35 1.88 6.92 0.47
C GLY A 35 1.99 7.96 -0.64
N ALA A 36 0.99 8.02 -1.53
CA ALA A 36 1.02 8.92 -2.67
C ALA A 36 1.21 10.41 -2.28
N MET A 37 0.74 10.85 -1.11
CA MET A 37 0.92 12.23 -0.62
C MET A 37 2.36 12.58 -0.27
N ASN A 38 3.21 11.58 -0.04
CA ASN A 38 4.62 11.76 0.30
C ASN A 38 5.52 11.86 -0.94
N GLU A 39 4.94 11.74 -2.13
CA GLU A 39 5.64 11.69 -3.40
C GLU A 39 5.73 13.07 -4.05
N THR A 40 6.89 13.38 -4.62
CA THR A 40 7.01 14.45 -5.59
C THR A 40 6.43 14.02 -6.95
N LYS A 41 6.08 14.99 -7.81
CA LYS A 41 5.61 14.70 -9.18
C LYS A 41 6.59 13.85 -10.01
N LYS A 42 7.89 13.89 -9.69
CA LYS A 42 8.93 13.12 -10.39
C LYS A 42 8.94 11.64 -9.98
N GLU A 43 8.55 11.34 -8.75
CA GLU A 43 8.51 9.98 -8.19
C GLU A 43 7.07 9.48 -7.98
N SER A 44 6.09 10.10 -8.64
CA SER A 44 4.69 9.70 -8.50
C SER A 44 4.50 8.22 -8.88
N GLY A 45 3.88 7.46 -7.98
CA GLY A 45 3.71 6.01 -8.04
C GLY A 45 4.80 5.20 -7.33
N ILE A 46 5.84 5.82 -6.77
CA ILE A 46 6.95 5.10 -6.14
C ILE A 46 6.53 4.29 -4.92
N SER A 47 5.54 4.73 -4.14
CA SER A 47 5.05 4.00 -2.96
C SER A 47 4.41 2.68 -3.38
N HIS A 48 3.53 2.75 -4.39
CA HIS A 48 2.90 1.57 -4.99
C HIS A 48 3.93 0.66 -5.66
N PHE A 49 4.95 1.24 -6.30
CA PHE A 49 6.01 0.46 -6.91
C PHE A 49 6.86 -0.29 -5.86
N ILE A 50 7.18 0.34 -4.73
CA ILE A 50 7.88 -0.32 -3.62
C ILE A 50 7.03 -1.44 -3.01
N GLU A 51 5.72 -1.25 -2.93
CA GLU A 51 4.78 -2.30 -2.53
C GLU A 51 4.94 -3.55 -3.38
N HIS A 52 4.87 -3.44 -4.71
CA HIS A 52 5.07 -4.57 -5.63
C HIS A 52 6.43 -5.24 -5.44
N LEU A 53 7.49 -4.42 -5.33
CA LEU A 53 8.86 -4.91 -5.25
C LEU A 53 9.19 -5.62 -3.93
N MET A 54 8.50 -5.30 -2.84
CA MET A 54 8.67 -5.98 -1.54
C MET A 54 8.39 -7.48 -1.60
N PHE A 55 7.57 -7.93 -2.55
CA PHE A 55 7.25 -9.34 -2.75
C PHE A 55 8.21 -10.06 -3.71
N LYS A 56 9.12 -9.35 -4.38
CA LYS A 56 9.96 -9.93 -5.45
C LYS A 56 11.24 -10.60 -4.94
N GLY A 57 11.42 -10.63 -3.63
CA GLY A 57 12.47 -11.36 -2.97
C GLY A 57 13.24 -10.52 -1.95
N THR A 58 13.93 -11.23 -1.08
CA THR A 58 14.86 -10.71 -0.10
C THR A 58 16.22 -11.36 -0.31
N LYS A 59 17.21 -10.95 0.47
CA LYS A 59 18.50 -11.66 0.53
C LYS A 59 18.37 -13.11 1.00
N ASN A 60 17.29 -13.43 1.71
CA ASN A 60 17.09 -14.72 2.36
C ASN A 60 16.07 -15.61 1.63
N ARG A 61 15.21 -15.03 0.78
CA ARG A 61 14.11 -15.73 0.10
C ARG A 61 13.86 -15.18 -1.29
N THR A 62 13.59 -16.07 -2.23
CA THR A 62 13.02 -15.74 -3.53
C THR A 62 11.55 -15.30 -3.39
N ALA A 63 11.03 -14.61 -4.40
CA ALA A 63 9.60 -14.26 -4.47
C ALA A 63 8.68 -15.49 -4.30
N LYS A 64 9.06 -16.61 -4.90
CA LYS A 64 8.34 -17.88 -4.84
C LYS A 64 8.31 -18.43 -3.42
N GLU A 65 9.45 -18.45 -2.74
CA GLU A 65 9.53 -18.90 -1.35
C GLU A 65 8.71 -18.01 -0.41
N ILE A 66 8.66 -16.69 -0.64
CA ILE A 66 7.81 -15.79 0.17
C ILE A 66 6.33 -16.18 0.05
N SER A 67 5.83 -16.41 -1.17
CA SER A 67 4.43 -16.80 -1.39
C SER A 67 4.15 -18.21 -0.85
N GLU A 68 4.93 -19.21 -1.28
CA GLU A 68 4.68 -20.61 -0.94
C GLU A 68 4.79 -20.87 0.57
N PHE A 69 5.67 -20.16 1.27
CA PHE A 69 5.84 -20.36 2.72
C PHE A 69 4.60 -19.94 3.51
N VAL A 70 3.93 -18.86 3.11
CA VAL A 70 2.69 -18.41 3.77
C VAL A 70 1.49 -19.24 3.32
N ASP A 71 1.41 -19.58 2.03
CA ASP A 71 0.33 -20.39 1.47
C ASP A 71 0.32 -21.81 2.07
N PHE A 72 1.51 -22.41 2.26
CA PHE A 72 1.66 -23.73 2.88
C PHE A 72 1.11 -23.76 4.32
N GLU A 73 1.22 -22.65 5.04
CA GLU A 73 0.72 -22.51 6.41
C GLU A 73 -0.76 -22.09 6.47
N GLY A 74 -1.44 -22.03 5.31
CA GLY A 74 -2.84 -21.61 5.19
C GLY A 74 -3.05 -20.13 5.54
N GLY A 75 -2.01 -19.31 5.41
CA GLY A 75 -2.03 -17.90 5.73
C GLY A 75 -2.49 -17.01 4.59
N ILE A 76 -2.57 -15.72 4.88
CA ILE A 76 -2.73 -14.67 3.88
C ILE A 76 -1.62 -13.66 4.10
N LEU A 77 -0.78 -13.43 3.10
CA LEU A 77 0.17 -12.32 3.05
C LEU A 77 -0.26 -11.37 1.94
N ASN A 78 -0.41 -10.09 2.26
CA ASN A 78 -0.79 -9.10 1.26
C ASN A 78 -0.29 -7.71 1.66
N ALA A 79 -0.45 -6.75 0.76
CA ALA A 79 -0.15 -5.35 1.00
C ALA A 79 -1.19 -4.45 0.34
N PHE A 80 -1.14 -3.17 0.69
CA PHE A 80 -1.81 -2.13 -0.06
C PHE A 80 -1.13 -0.79 0.18
N THR A 81 -1.26 0.10 -0.80
CA THR A 81 -0.82 1.48 -0.73
C THR A 81 -2.01 2.41 -0.89
N SER A 82 -2.01 3.46 -0.09
CA SER A 82 -2.99 4.53 -0.14
C SER A 82 -2.28 5.88 -0.30
N ARG A 83 -3.04 6.97 -0.22
CA ARG A 83 -2.48 8.31 -0.22
C ARG A 83 -1.64 8.61 1.03
N GLU A 84 -1.95 7.99 2.17
CA GLU A 84 -1.35 8.33 3.48
C GLU A 84 -0.49 7.23 4.10
N MET A 85 -0.70 5.98 3.69
CA MET A 85 -0.04 4.81 4.26
C MET A 85 0.18 3.69 3.24
N THR A 86 1.23 2.92 3.48
CA THR A 86 1.49 1.62 2.86
C THR A 86 1.51 0.58 3.97
N CYS A 87 0.78 -0.51 3.78
CA CYS A 87 0.64 -1.59 4.75
C CYS A 87 1.09 -2.91 4.14
N TYR A 88 1.88 -3.68 4.89
CA TYR A 88 2.17 -5.08 4.62
C TYR A 88 1.61 -5.90 5.77
N TYR A 89 0.74 -6.84 5.51
CA TYR A 89 0.07 -7.60 6.57
C TYR A 89 0.03 -9.09 6.30
N ILE A 90 0.00 -9.85 7.38
CA ILE A 90 -0.10 -11.29 7.36
C ILE A 90 -1.16 -11.77 8.36
N LYS A 91 -1.91 -12.81 7.98
CA LYS A 91 -2.89 -13.49 8.83
C LYS A 91 -2.55 -14.97 8.89
N LEU A 92 -2.45 -15.51 10.10
CA LEU A 92 -2.03 -16.89 10.34
C LEU A 92 -2.67 -17.47 11.61
N LEU A 93 -2.50 -18.78 11.81
CA LEU A 93 -2.77 -19.45 13.09
C LEU A 93 -1.82 -18.94 14.18
N SER A 94 -2.31 -18.85 15.42
CA SER A 94 -1.56 -18.32 16.58
C SER A 94 -0.23 -19.03 16.84
N SER A 95 -0.15 -20.32 16.52
CA SER A 95 1.06 -21.14 16.62
C SER A 95 2.17 -20.74 15.62
N LYS A 96 1.86 -19.86 14.65
CA LYS A 96 2.76 -19.43 13.57
C LYS A 96 3.21 -17.98 13.71
N LEU A 97 3.15 -17.43 14.93
CA LEU A 97 3.57 -16.06 15.21
C LEU A 97 5.01 -15.78 14.76
N ASP A 98 5.93 -16.73 14.97
CA ASP A 98 7.32 -16.61 14.54
C ASP A 98 7.47 -16.44 13.03
N ILE A 99 6.65 -17.15 12.26
CA ILE A 99 6.65 -17.07 10.80
C ILE A 99 6.24 -15.67 10.35
N ALA A 100 5.16 -15.11 10.92
CA ALA A 100 4.71 -13.77 10.59
C ALA A 100 5.78 -12.72 10.89
N ILE A 101 6.39 -12.79 12.08
CA ILE A 101 7.45 -11.85 12.46
C ILE A 101 8.62 -12.00 11.48
N ASP A 102 9.05 -13.22 11.19
CA ASP A 102 10.18 -13.50 10.32
C ASP A 102 9.95 -12.99 8.89
N VAL A 103 8.81 -13.30 8.26
CA VAL A 103 8.49 -12.88 6.89
C VAL A 103 8.38 -11.37 6.78
N LEU A 104 7.58 -10.70 7.62
CA LEU A 104 7.38 -9.25 7.52
C LEU A 104 8.65 -8.46 7.85
N THR A 105 9.44 -8.91 8.83
CA THR A 105 10.72 -8.24 9.15
C THR A 105 11.75 -8.45 8.03
N ASP A 106 11.81 -9.63 7.43
CA ASP A 106 12.70 -9.93 6.31
C ASP A 106 12.38 -9.09 5.07
N MET A 107 11.10 -8.96 4.71
CA MET A 107 10.66 -8.09 3.62
C MET A 107 11.17 -6.66 3.83
N LEU A 108 10.83 -6.03 4.97
CA LEU A 108 11.19 -4.63 5.22
C LEU A 108 12.70 -4.36 5.34
N LEU A 109 13.48 -5.33 5.83
CA LEU A 109 14.92 -5.16 6.07
C LEU A 109 15.79 -5.58 4.88
N ASN A 110 15.40 -6.63 4.16
CA ASN A 110 16.30 -7.37 3.29
C ASN A 110 15.82 -7.49 1.84
N SER A 111 14.76 -6.82 1.42
CA SER A 111 14.41 -6.76 -0.01
C SER A 111 15.59 -6.28 -0.87
N ASN A 112 15.84 -6.99 -1.96
CA ASN A 112 17.03 -6.84 -2.79
C ASN A 112 16.92 -5.65 -3.78
N PHE A 113 15.70 -5.39 -4.27
CA PHE A 113 15.40 -4.44 -5.33
C PHE A 113 16.35 -4.60 -6.53
N ASP A 114 16.47 -5.82 -7.05
CA ASP A 114 17.32 -6.08 -8.21
C ASP A 114 16.72 -5.44 -9.48
N GLU A 115 17.58 -5.08 -10.43
CA GLU A 115 17.17 -4.33 -11.63
C GLU A 115 16.21 -5.13 -12.52
N GLU A 116 16.34 -6.46 -12.56
CA GLU A 116 15.46 -7.32 -13.35
C GLU A 116 14.04 -7.30 -12.81
N SER A 117 13.87 -7.46 -11.49
CA SER A 117 12.58 -7.34 -10.80
C SER A 117 11.98 -5.95 -10.97
N ILE A 118 12.79 -4.88 -10.90
CA ILE A 118 12.32 -3.51 -11.13
C ILE A 118 11.73 -3.35 -12.53
N GLU A 119 12.43 -3.77 -13.58
CA GLU A 119 11.92 -3.60 -14.95
C GLU A 119 10.72 -4.51 -15.24
N LYS A 120 10.66 -5.71 -14.66
CA LYS A 120 9.49 -6.60 -14.75
C LYS A 120 8.27 -5.96 -14.11
N GLU A 121 8.37 -5.53 -12.86
CA GLU A 121 7.24 -4.93 -12.14
C GLU A 121 6.83 -3.58 -12.70
N ARG A 122 7.76 -2.81 -13.28
CA ARG A 122 7.42 -1.57 -13.99
C ARG A 122 6.39 -1.83 -15.09
N ASN A 123 6.57 -2.90 -15.86
CA ASN A 123 5.64 -3.25 -16.93
C ASN A 123 4.30 -3.74 -16.37
N VAL A 124 4.32 -4.53 -15.29
CA VAL A 124 3.09 -4.98 -14.60
C VAL A 124 2.25 -3.79 -14.15
N ILE A 125 2.85 -2.81 -13.48
CA ILE A 125 2.14 -1.62 -12.98
C ILE A 125 1.65 -0.74 -14.15
N ILE A 126 2.41 -0.65 -15.25
CA ILE A 126 1.95 0.08 -16.44
C ILE A 126 0.71 -0.59 -17.06
N GLU A 127 0.65 -1.92 -17.12
CA GLU A 127 -0.55 -2.62 -17.59
C GLU A 127 -1.72 -2.49 -16.62
N GLU A 128 -1.45 -2.49 -15.31
CA GLU A 128 -2.47 -2.25 -14.28
C GLU A 128 -3.11 -0.86 -14.42
N ILE A 129 -2.32 0.19 -14.67
CA ILE A 129 -2.83 1.54 -14.96
C ILE A 129 -3.77 1.52 -16.17
N LYS A 130 -3.41 0.80 -17.24
CA LYS A 130 -4.28 0.70 -18.42
C LYS A 130 -5.56 -0.07 -18.13
N MET A 131 -5.49 -1.10 -17.28
CA MET A 131 -6.69 -1.81 -16.85
C MET A 131 -7.64 -0.89 -16.07
N TYR A 132 -7.11 0.03 -15.24
CA TYR A 132 -7.94 1.02 -14.56
C TYR A 132 -8.58 2.03 -15.53
N ASP A 133 -7.92 2.35 -16.65
CA ASP A 133 -8.51 3.18 -17.71
C ASP A 133 -9.71 2.51 -18.42
N ASP A 134 -9.88 1.19 -18.26
CA ASP A 134 -11.03 0.43 -18.76
C ASP A 134 -12.16 0.28 -17.72
N ILE A 135 -11.98 0.78 -16.49
CA ILE A 135 -12.95 0.71 -15.39
C ILE A 135 -13.53 2.12 -15.13
N PRO A 136 -14.75 2.44 -15.62
CA PRO A 136 -15.32 3.79 -15.52
C PRO A 136 -15.42 4.33 -14.09
N GLU A 137 -15.70 3.46 -13.12
CA GLU A 137 -15.80 3.81 -11.70
C GLU A 137 -14.48 4.35 -11.15
N GLU A 138 -13.36 3.72 -11.49
CA GLU A 138 -12.00 4.15 -11.08
C GLU A 138 -11.63 5.48 -11.73
N ILE A 139 -11.92 5.64 -13.02
CA ILE A 139 -11.69 6.90 -13.74
C ILE A 139 -12.46 8.05 -13.08
N VAL A 140 -13.74 7.83 -12.77
CA VAL A 140 -14.58 8.85 -12.12
C VAL A 140 -14.05 9.15 -10.72
N HIS A 141 -13.60 8.14 -9.96
CA HIS A 141 -13.03 8.32 -8.64
C HIS A 141 -11.77 9.20 -8.70
N GLU A 142 -10.78 8.83 -9.52
CA GLU A 142 -9.53 9.58 -9.66
C GLU A 142 -9.78 11.00 -10.19
N LYS A 143 -10.66 11.16 -11.19
CA LYS A 143 -11.03 12.49 -11.71
C LYS A 143 -11.73 13.36 -10.67
N ASN A 144 -12.57 12.77 -9.81
CA ASN A 144 -13.22 13.51 -8.74
C ASN A 144 -12.21 13.98 -7.70
N ILE A 145 -11.22 13.15 -7.34
CA ILE A 145 -10.13 13.56 -6.44
C ILE A 145 -9.27 14.66 -7.07
N GLU A 146 -8.85 14.49 -8.33
CA GLU A 146 -8.08 15.48 -9.08
C GLU A 146 -8.83 16.82 -9.23
N TYR A 147 -10.16 16.74 -9.42
CA TYR A 147 -11.00 17.91 -9.52
C TYR A 147 -11.21 18.57 -8.16
N ALA A 148 -11.55 17.81 -7.12
CA ALA A 148 -11.92 18.34 -5.82
C ALA A 148 -10.72 18.87 -5.04
N LEU A 149 -9.57 18.19 -5.09
CA LEU A 149 -8.40 18.50 -4.27
C LEU A 149 -7.27 19.13 -5.10
N ARG A 150 -6.31 19.74 -4.41
CA ARG A 150 -5.08 20.30 -4.99
C ARG A 150 -3.88 19.86 -4.18
N GLY A 151 -2.70 19.97 -4.79
CA GLY A 151 -1.43 19.67 -4.13
C GLY A 151 -1.20 18.17 -3.97
N ILE A 152 -0.53 17.79 -2.89
CA ILE A 152 -0.13 16.40 -2.62
C ILE A 152 -1.34 15.47 -2.42
N HIS A 153 -2.48 16.01 -1.98
CA HIS A 153 -3.71 15.26 -1.73
C HIS A 153 -4.36 14.72 -3.01
N SER A 154 -4.08 15.35 -4.15
CA SER A 154 -4.54 14.90 -5.47
C SER A 154 -3.59 13.93 -6.17
N ASN A 155 -2.48 13.54 -5.53
CA ASN A 155 -1.57 12.58 -6.13
C ASN A 155 -2.29 11.24 -6.36
N SER A 156 -2.05 10.64 -7.53
CA SER A 156 -2.56 9.32 -7.86
C SER A 156 -1.68 8.24 -7.22
N ILE A 157 -2.29 7.16 -6.75
CA ILE A 157 -1.60 6.07 -6.05
C ILE A 157 -0.71 5.29 -7.02
N SER A 158 -1.23 4.94 -8.20
CA SER A 158 -0.48 4.20 -9.24
C SER A 158 0.54 5.09 -9.97
N GLY A 159 0.44 6.42 -9.81
CA GLY A 159 1.30 7.39 -10.45
C GLY A 159 0.98 7.59 -11.93
N THR A 160 2.00 7.83 -12.74
CA THR A 160 1.83 7.98 -14.21
C THR A 160 2.82 7.11 -14.95
N VAL A 161 2.47 6.66 -16.15
CA VAL A 161 3.42 5.96 -17.04
C VAL A 161 4.72 6.78 -17.23
N SER A 162 4.63 8.10 -17.25
CA SER A 162 5.77 8.99 -17.45
C SER A 162 6.73 9.05 -16.25
N SER A 163 6.20 9.00 -15.02
CA SER A 163 6.99 8.98 -13.79
C SER A 163 7.55 7.57 -13.55
N LEU A 164 6.72 6.53 -13.74
CA LEU A 164 7.15 5.14 -13.65
C LEU A 164 8.34 4.88 -14.55
N LYS A 165 8.36 5.34 -15.81
CA LYS A 165 9.54 5.16 -16.69
C LYS A 165 10.85 5.82 -16.21
N LYS A 166 10.79 6.72 -15.22
CA LYS A 166 11.95 7.46 -14.71
C LYS A 166 12.38 7.01 -13.31
N ILE A 167 11.56 6.25 -12.60
CA ILE A 167 11.90 5.73 -11.28
C ILE A 167 12.94 4.62 -11.44
N ASP A 168 14.17 4.91 -11.03
CA ASP A 168 15.28 3.96 -11.01
C ASP A 168 15.46 3.36 -9.61
N ARG A 169 16.36 2.37 -9.51
CA ARG A 169 16.71 1.73 -8.24
C ARG A 169 17.18 2.73 -7.19
N LYS A 170 17.91 3.76 -7.60
CA LYS A 170 18.44 4.79 -6.68
C LYS A 170 17.30 5.59 -6.06
N ALA A 171 16.29 5.98 -6.84
CA ALA A 171 15.09 6.66 -6.35
C ALA A 171 14.35 5.79 -5.32
N ILE A 172 14.18 4.50 -5.61
CA ILE A 172 13.55 3.54 -4.69
C ILE A 172 14.30 3.46 -3.35
N LEU A 173 15.63 3.27 -3.39
CA LEU A 173 16.43 3.18 -2.17
C LEU A 173 16.43 4.49 -1.37
N ASN A 174 16.51 5.64 -2.05
CA ASN A 174 16.42 6.94 -1.40
C ASN A 174 15.06 7.15 -0.72
N TYR A 175 13.97 6.70 -1.36
CA TYR A 175 12.63 6.78 -0.79
C TYR A 175 12.51 5.90 0.46
N LEU A 176 13.05 4.67 0.43
CA LEU A 176 13.12 3.81 1.61
C LEU A 176 13.93 4.43 2.74
N GLU A 177 15.10 5.00 2.45
CA GLU A 177 15.94 5.67 3.46
C GLU A 177 15.22 6.84 4.13
N LYS A 178 14.38 7.56 3.38
CA LYS A 178 13.64 8.72 3.88
C LYS A 178 12.36 8.35 4.63
N HIS A 179 11.62 7.34 4.16
CA HIS A 179 10.26 7.05 4.62
C HIS A 179 10.13 5.76 5.45
N TYR A 180 10.98 4.76 5.24
CA TYR A 180 10.92 3.47 5.92
C TYR A 180 11.88 3.46 7.12
N VAL A 181 11.51 4.27 8.11
CA VAL A 181 12.30 4.52 9.33
C VAL A 181 11.47 4.24 10.59
N ALA A 182 12.15 3.92 11.69
CA ALA A 182 11.50 3.48 12.92
C ALA A 182 10.39 4.43 13.44
N GLU A 183 10.60 5.74 13.37
CA GLU A 183 9.62 6.75 13.79
C GLU A 183 8.34 6.75 12.91
N ASN A 184 8.48 6.31 11.65
CA ASN A 184 7.42 6.31 10.65
C ASN A 184 6.71 4.96 10.49
N LEU A 185 7.11 3.95 11.27
CA LEU A 185 6.56 2.59 11.25
C LEU A 185 5.70 2.33 12.50
N VAL A 186 4.51 1.79 12.26
CA VAL A 186 3.60 1.28 13.28
C VAL A 186 3.33 -0.19 13.00
N ILE A 187 3.59 -1.05 13.97
CA ILE A 187 3.24 -2.47 13.92
C ILE A 187 1.95 -2.65 14.72
N VAL A 188 0.95 -3.26 14.11
CA VAL A 188 -0.34 -3.56 14.74
C VAL A 188 -0.54 -5.08 14.73
N VAL A 189 -0.86 -5.66 15.88
CA VAL A 189 -1.13 -7.10 15.99
C VAL A 189 -2.41 -7.33 16.79
N ALA A 190 -3.36 -8.04 16.21
CA ALA A 190 -4.62 -8.38 16.87
C ALA A 190 -4.90 -9.88 16.74
N GLY A 191 -5.25 -10.54 17.84
CA GLY A 191 -5.57 -11.96 17.89
C GLY A 191 -5.01 -12.65 19.12
N ASN A 192 -4.95 -13.98 19.10
CA ASN A 192 -4.38 -14.73 20.22
C ASN A 192 -2.85 -14.75 20.14
N ILE A 193 -2.21 -13.90 20.95
CA ILE A 193 -0.78 -13.65 20.90
C ILE A 193 -0.17 -13.58 22.30
N ASP A 194 1.05 -14.11 22.44
CA ASP A 194 1.89 -13.79 23.59
C ASP A 194 2.58 -12.43 23.34
N GLU A 195 2.01 -11.38 23.92
CA GLU A 195 2.52 -10.01 23.78
C GLU A 195 3.94 -9.83 24.31
N LYS A 196 4.35 -10.57 25.35
CA LYS A 196 5.70 -10.47 25.92
C LYS A 196 6.71 -11.08 24.95
N TYR A 197 6.37 -12.24 24.40
CA TYR A 197 7.18 -12.90 23.39
C TYR A 197 7.29 -12.05 22.11
N LEU A 198 6.15 -11.56 21.59
CA LEU A 198 6.10 -10.68 20.42
C LEU A 198 6.99 -9.44 20.59
N TYR A 199 6.89 -8.76 21.74
CA TYR A 199 7.72 -7.58 22.03
C TYR A 199 9.21 -7.92 22.00
N LYS A 200 9.61 -9.06 22.58
CA LYS A 200 11.00 -9.50 22.61
C LYS A 200 11.53 -9.80 21.20
N GLU A 201 10.80 -10.57 20.40
CA GLU A 201 11.25 -10.96 19.06
C GLU A 201 11.26 -9.78 18.09
N LEU A 202 10.29 -8.86 18.17
CA LEU A 202 10.32 -7.63 17.37
C LEU A 202 11.51 -6.74 17.73
N ASN A 203 11.84 -6.57 19.02
CA ASN A 203 13.03 -5.80 19.42
C ASN A 203 14.33 -6.42 18.90
N LYS A 204 14.42 -7.75 18.93
CA LYS A 204 15.58 -8.48 18.40
C LYS A 204 15.73 -8.29 16.90
N ARG A 205 14.67 -8.52 16.13
CA ARG A 205 14.71 -8.55 14.65
C ARG A 205 14.73 -7.16 14.03
N MET A 206 14.04 -6.19 14.63
CA MET A 206 13.99 -4.82 14.12
C MET A 206 15.06 -3.90 14.73
N LYS A 207 16.01 -4.44 15.52
CA LYS A 207 17.05 -3.66 16.20
C LYS A 207 17.76 -2.68 15.27
N ASP A 208 18.12 -3.15 14.08
CA ASP A 208 18.90 -2.41 13.08
C ASP A 208 18.01 -1.72 12.03
N PHE A 209 16.70 -1.65 12.25
CA PHE A 209 15.80 -0.91 11.38
C PHE A 209 16.17 0.58 11.37
N ARG A 210 16.11 1.19 10.18
CA ARG A 210 16.66 2.53 9.91
C ARG A 210 16.14 3.56 10.92
N LYS A 211 17.06 4.32 11.51
CA LYS A 211 16.75 5.44 12.42
C LYS A 211 17.01 6.74 11.70
N ALA A 212 15.95 7.46 11.36
CA ALA A 212 16.03 8.86 10.97
C ALA A 212 14.89 9.62 11.61
N LYS A 213 15.12 10.88 11.94
CA LYS A 213 14.02 11.78 12.29
C LYS A 213 13.25 12.10 11.02
N LYS A 214 11.94 11.84 10.99
CA LYS A 214 11.13 12.26 9.85
C LYS A 214 11.15 13.78 9.78
N LYS A 215 11.77 14.32 8.73
CA LYS A 215 11.88 15.78 8.50
C LYS A 215 10.72 16.38 7.71
N GLU A 216 9.67 15.61 7.44
CA GLU A 216 8.63 16.04 6.50
C GLU A 216 7.63 16.99 7.12
N VAL A 217 7.73 18.26 6.70
CA VAL A 217 6.59 19.17 6.67
C VAL A 217 5.88 18.92 5.35
N LEU A 218 4.88 18.03 5.36
CA LEU A 218 3.95 17.93 4.25
C LEU A 218 3.09 19.19 4.23
N ASP A 219 2.86 19.74 3.04
CA ASP A 219 1.83 20.76 2.89
C ASP A 219 0.46 20.08 2.98
N LEU A 220 -0.02 19.96 4.21
CA LEU A 220 -1.34 19.42 4.51
C LEU A 220 -2.45 20.41 4.16
N THR A 221 -2.12 21.63 3.72
CA THR A 221 -3.15 22.53 3.21
C THR A 221 -3.74 21.94 1.95
N TYR A 222 -5.07 21.90 1.91
CA TYR A 222 -5.80 21.48 0.73
C TYR A 222 -6.81 22.57 0.41
N GLU A 223 -6.91 22.88 -0.87
CA GLU A 223 -7.99 23.69 -1.38
C GLU A 223 -9.01 22.77 -2.01
N ILE A 224 -10.21 22.73 -1.45
CA ILE A 224 -11.35 22.17 -2.17
C ILE A 224 -11.67 23.12 -3.31
N LYS A 225 -11.57 22.67 -4.56
CA LYS A 225 -12.01 23.47 -5.69
C LYS A 225 -13.51 23.71 -5.52
N LYS A 226 -13.88 24.93 -5.14
CA LYS A 226 -15.27 25.39 -5.20
C LYS A 226 -15.65 25.37 -6.67
N GLY A 227 -16.32 24.31 -7.11
CA GLY A 227 -16.78 24.19 -8.49
C GLY A 227 -17.54 25.46 -8.88
N LYS A 228 -17.37 25.94 -10.12
CA LYS A 228 -18.41 26.81 -10.69
C LYS A 228 -19.68 25.96 -10.72
N LYS A 229 -20.79 26.48 -10.18
CA LYS A 229 -22.12 25.89 -10.43
C LYS A 229 -22.41 25.98 -11.92
N SER A 230 -21.90 25.03 -12.70
CA SER A 230 -22.42 24.72 -14.02
C SER A 230 -23.40 23.58 -13.83
N CYS A 231 -24.64 23.90 -13.42
CA CYS A 231 -25.74 23.10 -13.91
C CYS A 231 -25.66 23.21 -15.43
N LYS A 232 -25.23 22.14 -16.12
CA LYS A 232 -25.61 22.03 -17.52
C LYS A 232 -27.13 22.09 -17.52
N GLU A 233 -27.68 23.05 -18.26
CA GLU A 233 -29.11 23.12 -18.51
C GLU A 233 -29.61 21.72 -18.82
N THR A 234 -30.76 21.42 -18.21
CA THR A 234 -31.57 20.23 -18.37
C THR A 234 -31.32 19.56 -19.72
N PHE A 235 -30.90 18.30 -19.72
CA PHE A 235 -31.04 17.47 -20.90
C PHE A 235 -32.53 17.47 -21.28
N LYS A 236 -32.94 18.36 -22.20
CA LYS A 236 -34.13 18.12 -22.99
C LYS A 236 -33.83 16.87 -23.79
N SER A 237 -34.55 15.81 -23.47
CA SER A 237 -34.52 14.55 -24.20
C SER A 237 -34.66 14.82 -25.70
N ASN A 238 -33.57 14.66 -26.45
CA ASN A 238 -33.67 14.16 -27.80
C ASN A 238 -33.33 12.68 -27.75
N THR A 239 -34.38 11.90 -27.59
CA THR A 239 -34.45 10.47 -27.82
C THR A 239 -33.81 10.15 -29.17
N SER A 240 -32.55 9.72 -29.17
CA SER A 240 -31.94 9.08 -30.35
C SER A 240 -30.79 8.12 -30.01
N MET A 241 -30.25 8.16 -28.78
CA MET A 241 -29.24 7.18 -28.33
C MET A 241 -29.79 6.04 -27.46
N LEU A 242 -31.13 5.88 -27.43
CA LEU A 242 -31.82 4.72 -26.84
C LEU A 242 -32.56 3.89 -27.91
N LEU A 243 -32.45 4.28 -29.19
CA LEU A 243 -33.03 3.56 -30.33
C LEU A 243 -32.04 2.55 -30.95
N LEU A 244 -30.72 2.78 -30.83
CA LEU A 244 -29.71 1.87 -31.40
C LEU A 244 -29.52 0.56 -30.63
N GLN A 245 -29.96 0.46 -29.37
CA GLN A 245 -30.00 -0.81 -28.63
C GLN A 245 -31.33 -1.57 -28.79
N LYS A 246 -32.38 -0.93 -29.31
CA LYS A 246 -33.68 -1.60 -29.57
C LYS A 246 -33.73 -2.27 -30.94
N GLU A 247 -33.05 -1.73 -31.96
CA GLU A 247 -32.99 -2.34 -33.30
C GLU A 247 -32.07 -3.56 -33.38
N PHE A 248 -31.07 -3.70 -32.50
CA PHE A 248 -30.17 -4.85 -32.50
C PHE A 248 -30.78 -6.12 -31.86
N LEU A 249 -31.80 -5.96 -31.01
CA LEU A 249 -32.48 -7.08 -30.33
C LEU A 249 -33.78 -7.55 -31.02
N GLN A 250 -34.26 -6.86 -32.05
CA GLN A 250 -35.43 -7.28 -32.85
C GLN A 250 -35.07 -8.05 -34.13
N ASN A 251 -33.79 -8.16 -34.50
CA ASN A 251 -33.33 -8.92 -35.67
C ASN A 251 -32.70 -10.28 -35.31
N LEU A 252 -32.99 -10.83 -34.13
CA LEU A 252 -32.43 -12.12 -33.66
C LEU A 252 -33.49 -13.12 -33.16
N ILE A 253 -34.76 -12.95 -33.55
CA ILE A 253 -35.82 -13.97 -33.46
C ILE A 253 -36.67 -13.89 -34.73
#